data_AF-A0A534T5X8-F1
#
_entry.id   AF-A0A534T5X8-F1
#
_cell.length_a   1.000
_cell.length_b   1.000
_cell.length_c   1.000
_cell.angle_alpha   90.00
_cell.angle_beta   90.00
_cell.angle_gamma   90.00
#
_symmetry.space_group_name_H-M   'P 1'
#
loop_
_entity.id
_entity.type
_entity.pdbx_description
1 polymer ?
#
loop_
_entity_poly.entity_id
_entity_poly.type
_entity_poly.pdbx_seq_one_letter_code
_entity_poly.pdbx_strand_id
1 'polypeptide(L)'
;MRGVLGALVLLLAAAVAIPFSYWRRVPPWSLEGFSMTLCPCTTPCPCRSGRRPTHPACEAATFVHVVRGHYGALVLDGLKFVDVADMERGAWIVVYGESATPDDVEDAMLRVAENMLMPRTFFAPLLAKLLGPRLTVRRVQRIDYEVSENRLRRWVSIPGIIELDARLRVDAEGRPQQLVPALDMLTNEIAYADNLTYRYSGPDLPQPLDYSGRQANMKTFHVTKEDYDEGRMLAQEARTMGAGWTPRQRAIIAAMREAGELRPDPFEY
;
A
#
# COMPACT_ATOMS: atom_id res chain seq x y z
N MET A 1 50.96 8.19 -2.27
CA MET A 1 49.74 8.28 -1.43
C MET A 1 48.60 9.12 -2.01
N ARG A 2 48.85 10.19 -2.81
CA ARG A 2 47.78 11.00 -3.43
C ARG A 2 46.95 10.27 -4.52
N GLY A 3 47.54 9.34 -5.26
CA GLY A 3 46.82 8.58 -6.32
C GLY A 3 45.84 7.53 -5.80
N VAL A 4 46.13 6.89 -4.66
CA VAL A 4 45.24 5.87 -4.06
C VAL A 4 44.02 6.53 -3.41
N LEU A 5 44.20 7.69 -2.77
CA LEU A 5 43.09 8.45 -2.19
C LEU A 5 42.13 8.98 -3.26
N GLY A 6 42.66 9.47 -4.40
CA GLY A 6 41.83 9.94 -5.52
C GLY A 6 41.02 8.82 -6.20
N ALA A 7 41.62 7.62 -6.35
CA ALA A 7 40.92 6.45 -6.86
C ALA A 7 39.84 5.95 -5.88
N LEU A 8 40.09 6.00 -4.57
CA LEU A 8 39.10 5.64 -3.55
C LEU A 8 37.91 6.62 -3.53
N VAL A 9 38.17 7.92 -3.65
CA VAL A 9 37.14 8.97 -3.72
C VAL A 9 36.30 8.87 -5.00
N LEU A 10 36.91 8.57 -6.14
CA LEU A 10 36.19 8.33 -7.41
C LEU A 10 35.37 7.04 -7.38
N LEU A 11 35.90 5.97 -6.76
CA LEU A 11 35.15 4.72 -6.53
C LEU A 11 33.98 4.93 -5.56
N LEU A 12 34.15 5.73 -4.50
CA LEU A 12 33.08 6.14 -3.59
C LEU A 12 32.04 7.03 -4.28
N ALA A 13 32.45 7.97 -5.15
CA ALA A 13 31.53 8.82 -5.90
C ALA A 13 30.73 8.02 -6.96
N ALA A 14 31.38 7.10 -7.68
CA ALA A 14 30.69 6.16 -8.57
C ALA A 14 29.77 5.22 -7.78
N ALA A 15 30.22 4.76 -6.61
CA ALA A 15 29.44 4.02 -5.62
C ALA A 15 28.57 4.92 -4.72
N VAL A 16 28.20 6.12 -5.16
CA VAL A 16 27.06 6.90 -4.65
C VAL A 16 26.11 7.27 -5.81
N ALA A 17 26.63 7.48 -7.02
CA ALA A 17 25.88 7.92 -8.20
C ALA A 17 25.00 6.82 -8.85
N ILE A 18 25.41 5.55 -8.84
CA ILE A 18 24.74 4.47 -9.60
C ILE A 18 23.30 4.13 -9.12
N PRO A 19 22.96 4.14 -7.82
CA PRO A 19 21.64 3.75 -7.28
C PRO A 19 20.64 4.89 -7.12
N PHE A 20 21.08 6.13 -6.93
CA PHE A 20 20.19 7.28 -7.13
C PHE A 20 19.70 7.36 -8.59
N SER A 21 20.49 6.83 -9.54
CA SER A 21 20.06 6.71 -10.94
C SER A 21 18.93 5.69 -11.15
N TYR A 22 18.73 4.71 -10.26
CA TYR A 22 17.59 3.78 -10.38
C TYR A 22 16.28 4.54 -10.18
N TRP A 23 16.17 5.30 -9.09
CA TRP A 23 14.99 6.11 -8.78
C TRP A 23 14.73 7.24 -9.77
N ARG A 24 15.78 7.79 -10.37
CA ARG A 24 15.66 8.77 -11.48
C ARG A 24 15.22 8.15 -12.80
N ARG A 25 15.43 6.84 -12.99
CA ARG A 25 15.04 6.11 -14.22
C ARG A 25 13.62 5.55 -14.16
N VAL A 26 13.02 5.47 -12.96
CA VAL A 26 11.58 5.21 -12.83
C VAL A 26 10.84 6.38 -13.50
N PRO A 27 10.04 6.14 -14.55
CA PRO A 27 9.17 7.15 -15.15
C PRO A 27 8.24 7.79 -14.11
N PRO A 28 7.79 9.04 -14.34
CA PRO A 28 6.71 9.63 -13.56
C PRO A 28 5.51 8.69 -13.51
N TRP A 29 4.90 8.58 -12.34
CA TRP A 29 3.68 7.82 -12.16
C TRP A 29 2.76 8.53 -11.17
N SER A 30 1.46 8.31 -11.35
CA SER A 30 0.40 8.71 -10.42
C SER A 30 -0.66 7.62 -10.39
N LEU A 31 -1.21 7.39 -9.20
CA LEU A 31 -2.35 6.50 -8.98
C LEU A 31 -3.41 7.27 -8.19
N GLU A 32 -4.65 7.19 -8.63
CA GLU A 32 -5.83 7.74 -7.99
C GLU A 32 -6.92 6.67 -7.94
N GLY A 33 -7.59 6.51 -6.80
CA GLY A 33 -8.69 5.57 -6.70
C GLY A 33 -9.06 5.17 -5.28
N PHE A 34 -9.49 3.91 -5.14
CA PHE A 34 -10.03 3.35 -3.91
C PHE A 34 -9.23 2.15 -3.44
N SER A 35 -9.08 2.04 -2.12
CA SER A 35 -8.56 0.83 -1.49
C SER A 35 -9.28 0.52 -0.19
N MET A 36 -9.35 -0.76 0.17
CA MET A 36 -9.72 -1.21 1.50
C MET A 36 -8.76 -2.30 1.98
N THR A 37 -8.44 -2.29 3.28
CA THR A 37 -7.60 -3.32 3.91
C THR A 37 -8.34 -3.94 5.08
N LEU A 38 -8.38 -5.27 5.09
CA LEU A 38 -8.97 -6.09 6.13
C LEU A 38 -7.86 -6.96 6.75
N CYS A 39 -7.85 -7.10 8.07
CA CYS A 39 -6.84 -7.87 8.78
C CYS A 39 -7.38 -8.43 10.11
N PRO A 40 -6.71 -9.42 10.72
CA PRO A 40 -7.21 -10.09 11.94
C PRO A 40 -7.08 -9.26 13.23
N CYS A 41 -6.41 -8.10 13.18
CA CYS A 41 -6.21 -7.27 14.37
C CYS A 41 -7.53 -6.70 14.91
N THR A 42 -7.48 -6.21 16.15
CA THR A 42 -8.55 -5.38 16.71
C THR A 42 -8.57 -4.01 16.04
N THR A 43 -9.72 -3.35 16.08
CA THR A 43 -9.91 -1.98 15.59
C THR A 43 -9.82 -1.01 16.77
N PRO A 44 -9.03 0.09 16.68
CA PRO A 44 -8.15 0.47 15.57
C PRO A 44 -6.89 -0.42 15.47
N CYS A 45 -6.44 -0.78 14.25
CA CYS A 45 -5.21 -1.57 14.08
C CYS A 45 -3.99 -0.78 14.57
N PRO A 46 -3.27 -1.25 15.60
CA PRO A 46 -2.11 -0.52 16.12
C PRO A 46 -0.98 -0.39 15.08
N CYS A 47 -0.92 -1.35 14.14
CA CYS A 47 0.01 -1.38 13.01
C CYS A 47 0.05 -0.08 12.21
N ARG A 48 -1.11 0.60 12.07
CA ARG A 48 -1.24 1.85 11.31
C ARG A 48 -0.57 3.04 11.98
N SER A 49 -0.08 2.88 13.21
CA SER A 49 0.61 3.89 14.00
C SER A 49 1.98 3.42 14.51
N GLY A 50 2.54 2.38 13.89
CA GLY A 50 3.86 1.81 14.21
C GLY A 50 3.89 0.97 15.49
N ARG A 51 2.74 0.50 15.97
CA ARG A 51 2.66 -0.44 17.10
C ARG A 51 2.48 -1.88 16.61
N ARG A 52 2.80 -2.85 17.47
CA ARG A 52 2.69 -4.28 17.16
C ARG A 52 1.24 -4.72 16.90
N PRO A 53 1.04 -5.74 16.04
CA PRO A 53 -0.28 -6.30 15.80
C PRO A 53 -0.86 -6.90 17.09
N THR A 54 -2.19 -6.96 17.18
CA THR A 54 -2.91 -7.60 18.31
C THR A 54 -3.26 -9.06 18.03
N HIS A 55 -2.95 -9.54 16.83
CA HIS A 55 -3.12 -10.92 16.41
C HIS A 55 -1.75 -11.50 16.07
N PRO A 56 -1.43 -12.76 16.46
CA PRO A 56 -0.11 -13.35 16.21
C PRO A 56 0.22 -13.42 14.73
N ALA A 57 -0.71 -13.93 13.91
CA ALA A 57 -0.55 -13.94 12.47
C ALA A 57 -1.18 -12.66 11.87
N CYS A 58 -0.53 -12.04 10.90
CA CYS A 58 -1.00 -10.79 10.30
C CYS A 58 -1.24 -10.96 8.80
N GLU A 59 -2.12 -11.88 8.44
CA GLU A 59 -2.62 -12.06 7.08
C GLU A 59 -3.62 -10.95 6.79
N ALA A 60 -3.10 -9.87 6.21
CA ALA A 60 -3.91 -8.76 5.73
C ALA A 60 -4.26 -9.00 4.26
N ALA A 61 -5.49 -8.69 3.89
CA ALA A 61 -5.91 -8.57 2.50
C ALA A 61 -6.19 -7.11 2.17
N THR A 62 -5.62 -6.63 1.08
CA THR A 62 -5.88 -5.29 0.56
C THR A 62 -6.41 -5.39 -0.85
N PHE A 63 -7.56 -4.77 -1.09
CA PHE A 63 -8.07 -4.55 -2.43
C PHE A 63 -7.68 -3.14 -2.88
N VAL A 64 -7.31 -3.02 -4.15
CA VAL A 64 -7.01 -1.75 -4.81
C VAL A 64 -7.76 -1.69 -6.14
N HIS A 65 -8.41 -0.55 -6.37
CA HIS A 65 -8.95 -0.16 -7.66
C HIS A 65 -8.36 1.17 -8.07
N VAL A 66 -7.50 1.16 -9.09
CA VAL A 66 -6.94 2.35 -9.71
C VAL A 66 -8.01 2.91 -10.65
N VAL A 67 -8.66 3.99 -10.23
CA VAL A 67 -9.69 4.66 -11.05
C VAL A 67 -9.01 5.43 -12.19
N ARG A 68 -7.91 6.11 -11.86
CA ARG A 68 -7.05 6.80 -12.82
C ARG A 68 -5.59 6.59 -12.46
N GLY A 69 -4.74 6.37 -13.45
CA GLY A 69 -3.31 6.27 -13.19
C GLY A 69 -2.47 6.15 -14.44
N HIS A 70 -1.17 6.40 -14.27
CA HIS A 70 -0.22 6.24 -15.36
C HIS A 70 1.17 5.85 -14.85
N TYR A 71 1.95 5.24 -15.74
CA TYR A 71 3.38 5.00 -15.58
C TYR A 71 4.10 5.44 -16.86
N GLY A 72 4.72 6.61 -16.83
CA GLY A 72 5.18 7.29 -18.04
C GLY A 72 4.01 7.54 -18.99
N ALA A 73 4.04 6.91 -20.17
CA ALA A 73 2.97 7.00 -21.16
C ALA A 73 1.94 5.85 -21.07
N LEU A 74 2.18 4.84 -20.23
CA LEU A 74 1.24 3.73 -20.04
C LEU A 74 0.10 4.15 -19.12
N VAL A 75 -1.14 3.85 -19.52
CA VAL A 75 -2.35 4.10 -18.74
C VAL A 75 -2.61 2.91 -17.82
N LEU A 76 -2.94 3.18 -16.56
CA LEU A 76 -3.24 2.18 -15.53
C LEU A 76 -4.72 2.23 -15.08
N ASP A 77 -5.55 3.00 -15.77
CA ASP A 77 -6.97 3.19 -15.46
C ASP A 77 -7.74 1.86 -15.39
N GLY A 78 -8.61 1.72 -14.40
CA GLY A 78 -9.47 0.56 -14.19
C GLY A 78 -8.75 -0.67 -13.63
N LEU A 79 -7.44 -0.60 -13.37
CA LEU A 79 -6.67 -1.72 -12.83
C LEU A 79 -7.19 -2.11 -11.44
N LYS A 80 -7.48 -3.41 -11.26
CA LYS A 80 -7.89 -3.99 -9.99
C LYS A 80 -6.90 -5.08 -9.59
N PHE A 81 -6.55 -5.10 -8.31
CA PHE A 81 -5.81 -6.21 -7.73
C PHE A 81 -6.16 -6.40 -6.26
N VAL A 82 -5.91 -7.62 -5.78
CA VAL A 82 -5.98 -7.95 -4.35
C VAL A 82 -4.62 -8.50 -3.93
N ASP A 83 -3.99 -7.89 -2.94
CA ASP A 83 -2.85 -8.49 -2.26
C ASP A 83 -3.28 -9.16 -0.95
N VAL A 84 -2.66 -10.30 -0.67
CA VAL A 84 -2.72 -10.98 0.63
C VAL A 84 -1.28 -11.13 1.12
N ALA A 85 -1.00 -10.68 2.33
CA ALA A 85 0.36 -10.66 2.86
C ALA A 85 0.40 -11.03 4.34
N ASP A 86 1.44 -11.76 4.74
CA ASP A 86 1.81 -11.93 6.16
C ASP A 86 2.72 -10.78 6.59
N MET A 87 2.14 -9.84 7.33
CA MET A 87 2.78 -8.60 7.75
C MET A 87 3.58 -8.75 9.06
N GLU A 88 3.50 -9.86 9.80
CA GLU A 88 4.37 -10.11 10.96
C GLU A 88 5.73 -10.63 10.49
N ARG A 89 5.74 -11.47 9.44
CA ARG A 89 6.96 -12.11 8.94
C ARG A 89 7.53 -11.45 7.70
N GLY A 90 6.79 -10.57 7.00
CA GLY A 90 7.20 -10.02 5.70
C GLY A 90 7.64 -11.10 4.72
N ALA A 91 7.17 -12.33 4.95
CA ALA A 91 7.76 -13.53 4.38
C ALA A 91 7.28 -13.76 2.95
N TRP A 92 6.05 -13.31 2.67
CA TRP A 92 5.40 -13.51 1.39
C TRP A 92 4.29 -12.46 1.18
N ILE A 93 4.09 -12.12 -0.08
CA ILE A 93 2.99 -11.31 -0.59
C ILE A 93 2.46 -12.04 -1.82
N VAL A 94 1.17 -12.37 -1.85
CA VAL A 94 0.50 -12.89 -3.04
C VAL A 94 -0.38 -11.79 -3.61
N VAL A 95 -0.22 -11.48 -4.90
CA VAL A 95 -1.03 -10.49 -5.61
C VAL A 95 -1.85 -11.20 -6.66
N TYR A 96 -3.16 -11.04 -6.60
CA TYR A 96 -4.09 -11.50 -7.62
C TYR A 96 -4.48 -10.33 -8.52
N GLY A 97 -4.18 -10.46 -9.82
CA GLY A 97 -4.57 -9.52 -10.87
C GLY A 97 -5.47 -10.19 -11.91
N GLU A 98 -6.24 -9.40 -12.66
CA GLU A 98 -7.12 -9.92 -13.70
C GLU A 98 -6.31 -10.39 -14.92
N SER A 99 -6.61 -11.57 -15.46
CA SER A 99 -5.93 -12.15 -16.63
C SER A 99 -6.13 -11.36 -17.91
N ALA A 100 -7.12 -10.47 -17.95
CA ALA A 100 -7.33 -9.54 -19.05
C ALA A 100 -6.38 -8.33 -19.02
N THR A 101 -5.65 -8.13 -17.92
CA THR A 101 -4.67 -7.05 -17.79
C THR A 101 -3.50 -7.30 -18.75
N PRO A 102 -3.15 -6.34 -19.62
CA PRO A 102 -1.96 -6.43 -20.46
C PRO A 102 -0.67 -6.61 -19.64
N ASP A 103 0.27 -7.40 -20.16
CA ASP A 103 1.53 -7.69 -19.45
C ASP A 103 2.35 -6.42 -19.15
N ASP A 104 2.33 -5.41 -20.03
CA ASP A 104 3.04 -4.15 -19.83
C ASP A 104 2.40 -3.26 -18.74
N VAL A 105 1.08 -3.32 -18.59
CA VAL A 105 0.34 -2.66 -17.49
C VAL A 105 0.64 -3.35 -16.16
N GLU A 106 0.65 -4.69 -16.14
CA GLU A 106 1.04 -5.45 -14.94
C GLU A 106 2.49 -5.15 -14.53
N ASP A 107 3.43 -5.21 -15.48
CA ASP A 107 4.83 -4.86 -15.26
C ASP A 107 5.01 -3.42 -14.78
N ALA A 108 4.25 -2.47 -15.33
CA ALA A 108 4.26 -1.08 -14.90
C ALA A 108 3.80 -0.95 -13.44
N MET A 109 2.70 -1.61 -13.06
CA MET A 109 2.22 -1.60 -11.68
C MET A 109 3.22 -2.25 -10.71
N LEU A 110 3.88 -3.33 -11.11
CA LEU A 110 4.96 -3.95 -10.33
C LEU A 110 6.12 -2.97 -10.12
N ARG A 111 6.50 -2.19 -11.15
CA ARG A 111 7.52 -1.15 -11.02
C ARG A 111 7.09 0.02 -10.13
N VAL A 112 5.80 0.37 -10.11
CA VAL A 112 5.25 1.34 -9.16
C VAL A 112 5.36 0.80 -7.74
N ALA A 113 4.93 -0.44 -7.50
CA ALA A 113 5.03 -1.09 -6.19
C ALA A 113 6.48 -1.21 -5.70
N GLU A 114 7.40 -1.60 -6.60
CA GLU A 114 8.84 -1.56 -6.35
C GLU A 114 9.31 -0.15 -5.93
N ASN A 115 8.84 0.89 -6.62
CA ASN A 115 9.18 2.27 -6.29
C ASN A 115 8.65 2.75 -4.94
N MET A 116 7.48 2.27 -4.55
CA MET A 116 6.91 2.53 -3.24
C MET A 116 7.70 1.81 -2.13
N LEU A 117 8.09 0.54 -2.38
CA LEU A 117 8.61 -0.36 -1.34
C LEU A 117 10.12 -0.27 -1.09
N MET A 118 10.97 -0.06 -2.10
CA MET A 118 12.40 -0.16 -1.81
C MET A 118 12.89 1.06 -1.01
N PRO A 119 13.71 0.84 0.03
CA PRO A 119 14.37 1.93 0.73
C PRO A 119 15.14 2.83 -0.24
N ARG A 120 15.05 4.16 -0.06
CA ARG A 120 15.88 5.13 -0.80
C ARG A 120 17.33 5.15 -0.31
N THR A 121 17.94 3.97 -0.19
CA THR A 121 19.35 3.79 0.19
C THR A 121 20.13 3.18 -0.97
N PHE A 122 21.42 3.50 -1.04
CA PHE A 122 22.27 3.18 -2.18
C PHE A 122 22.32 1.65 -2.50
N PHE A 123 22.29 0.78 -1.50
CA PHE A 123 22.43 -0.67 -1.72
C PHE A 123 21.09 -1.40 -1.94
N ALA A 124 19.95 -0.72 -1.76
CA ALA A 124 18.65 -1.35 -1.74
C ALA A 124 18.27 -2.09 -3.04
N PRO A 125 18.48 -1.54 -4.25
CA PRO A 125 18.14 -2.25 -5.48
C PRO A 125 18.96 -3.53 -5.72
N LEU A 126 20.22 -3.54 -5.24
CA LEU A 126 21.11 -4.71 -5.35
C LEU A 126 20.67 -5.83 -4.40
N LEU A 127 20.24 -5.46 -3.19
CA LEU A 127 19.81 -6.41 -2.16
C LEU A 127 18.34 -6.81 -2.27
N ALA A 128 17.51 -6.05 -3.00
CA ALA A 128 16.07 -6.33 -3.17
C ALA A 128 15.82 -7.74 -3.73
N LYS A 129 16.64 -8.21 -4.68
CA LYS A 129 16.54 -9.58 -5.24
C LYS A 129 16.85 -10.69 -4.24
N LEU A 130 17.60 -10.39 -3.17
CA LEU A 130 18.05 -11.36 -2.18
C LEU A 130 17.25 -11.29 -0.86
N LEU A 131 16.83 -10.08 -0.47
CA LEU A 131 16.26 -9.77 0.84
C LEU A 131 14.83 -9.19 0.78
N GLY A 132 14.26 -8.99 -0.42
CA GLY A 132 12.89 -8.52 -0.59
C GLY A 132 11.84 -9.57 -0.20
N PRO A 133 10.59 -9.15 0.07
CA PRO A 133 9.49 -10.09 0.31
C PRO A 133 9.30 -11.02 -0.90
N ARG A 134 8.91 -12.27 -0.65
CA ARG A 134 8.56 -13.20 -1.74
C ARG A 134 7.23 -12.77 -2.35
N LEU A 135 7.30 -11.94 -3.39
CA LEU A 135 6.16 -11.53 -4.17
C LEU A 135 5.78 -12.65 -5.16
N THR A 136 4.53 -13.09 -5.11
CA THR A 136 3.96 -14.05 -6.05
C THR A 136 2.78 -13.41 -6.75
N VAL A 137 2.86 -13.26 -8.07
CA VAL A 137 1.74 -12.75 -8.88
C VAL A 137 0.92 -13.94 -9.40
N ARG A 138 -0.40 -13.84 -9.28
CA ARG A 138 -1.39 -14.80 -9.76
C ARG A 138 -2.37 -14.08 -10.67
N ARG A 139 -2.64 -14.66 -11.83
CA ARG A 139 -3.69 -14.17 -12.73
C ARG A 139 -4.97 -14.95 -12.48
N VAL A 140 -6.05 -14.21 -12.25
CA VAL A 140 -7.40 -14.74 -12.05
C VAL A 140 -8.30 -14.23 -13.15
N GLN A 141 -9.35 -14.98 -13.50
CA GLN A 141 -10.22 -14.61 -14.62
C GLN A 141 -10.84 -13.21 -14.44
N ARG A 142 -11.26 -12.90 -13.22
CA ARG A 142 -11.93 -11.65 -12.87
C ARG A 142 -11.86 -11.40 -11.37
N ILE A 143 -11.87 -10.12 -11.00
CA ILE A 143 -12.10 -9.64 -9.64
C ILE A 143 -13.43 -8.92 -9.65
N ASP A 144 -14.45 -9.51 -9.02
CA ASP A 144 -15.74 -8.86 -8.86
C ASP A 144 -15.62 -7.75 -7.81
N TYR A 145 -16.09 -6.56 -8.17
CA TYR A 145 -16.08 -5.39 -7.30
C TYR A 145 -17.42 -4.69 -7.39
N GLU A 146 -18.12 -4.63 -6.27
CA GLU A 146 -19.43 -4.01 -6.16
C GLU A 146 -19.39 -2.85 -5.15
N VAL A 147 -20.09 -1.79 -5.52
CA VAL A 147 -20.25 -0.58 -4.72
C VAL A 147 -21.73 -0.39 -4.45
N SER A 148 -22.12 -0.25 -3.18
CA SER A 148 -23.53 0.05 -2.85
C SER A 148 -23.94 1.42 -3.40
N GLU A 149 -25.24 1.63 -3.63
CA GLU A 149 -25.77 2.89 -4.18
C GLU A 149 -25.32 4.13 -3.37
N ASN A 150 -25.33 4.01 -2.04
CA ASN A 150 -24.87 5.07 -1.13
C ASN A 150 -23.34 5.17 -1.01
N ARG A 151 -22.59 4.34 -1.73
CA ARG A 151 -21.13 4.27 -1.72
C ARG A 151 -20.51 4.07 -0.33
N LEU A 152 -21.23 3.48 0.62
CA LEU A 152 -20.66 3.17 1.94
C LEU A 152 -20.16 1.74 2.07
N ARG A 153 -20.71 0.79 1.30
CA ARG A 153 -20.29 -0.61 1.31
C ARG A 153 -19.49 -0.93 0.05
N ARG A 154 -18.46 -1.75 0.21
CA ARG A 154 -17.63 -2.29 -0.87
C ARG A 154 -17.53 -3.79 -0.67
N TRP A 155 -17.88 -4.53 -1.71
CA TRP A 155 -17.76 -5.97 -1.75
C TRP A 155 -16.81 -6.35 -2.87
N VAL A 156 -15.89 -7.26 -2.59
CA VAL A 156 -14.90 -7.78 -3.53
C VAL A 156 -14.87 -9.29 -3.43
N SER A 157 -14.90 -9.96 -4.58
CA SER A 157 -14.73 -11.41 -4.63
C SER A 157 -13.82 -11.84 -5.77
N ILE A 158 -13.02 -12.84 -5.47
CA ILE A 158 -12.36 -13.68 -6.47
C ILE A 158 -12.90 -15.09 -6.25
N PRO A 159 -13.68 -15.65 -7.19
CA PRO A 159 -14.36 -16.93 -7.00
C PRO A 159 -13.42 -18.04 -6.50
N GLY A 160 -13.77 -18.64 -5.36
CA GLY A 160 -13.01 -19.72 -4.73
C GLY A 160 -11.70 -19.30 -4.02
N ILE A 161 -11.33 -18.02 -4.06
CA ILE A 161 -10.05 -17.51 -3.52
C ILE A 161 -10.28 -16.56 -2.35
N ILE A 162 -11.06 -15.49 -2.55
CA ILE A 162 -11.24 -14.47 -1.51
C ILE A 162 -12.62 -13.82 -1.60
N GLU A 163 -13.16 -13.45 -0.43
CA GLU A 163 -14.34 -12.61 -0.28
C GLU A 163 -14.04 -11.55 0.78
N LEU A 164 -14.19 -10.28 0.41
CA LEU A 164 -14.00 -9.12 1.26
C LEU A 164 -15.26 -8.26 1.21
N ASP A 165 -15.81 -7.91 2.36
CA ASP A 165 -16.96 -7.03 2.48
C ASP A 165 -16.73 -6.08 3.63
N ALA A 166 -16.75 -4.78 3.32
CA ALA A 166 -16.57 -3.75 4.32
C ALA A 166 -17.59 -2.63 4.13
N ARG A 167 -17.94 -1.97 5.23
CA ARG A 167 -18.83 -0.81 5.25
C ARG A 167 -18.20 0.33 6.02
N LEU A 168 -18.01 1.47 5.35
CA LEU A 168 -17.50 2.69 5.97
C LEU A 168 -18.42 3.13 7.12
N ARG A 169 -17.81 3.53 8.23
CA ARG A 169 -18.53 4.16 9.35
C ARG A 169 -18.66 5.64 9.06
N VAL A 170 -19.87 6.16 9.13
CA VAL A 170 -20.15 7.56 8.81
C VAL A 170 -20.93 8.27 9.91
N ASP A 171 -20.82 9.60 9.93
CA ASP A 171 -21.68 10.48 10.71
C ASP A 171 -23.06 10.67 10.06
N ALA A 172 -23.89 11.54 10.64
CA ALA A 172 -25.24 11.82 10.15
C ALA A 172 -25.24 12.47 8.74
N GLU A 173 -24.14 13.11 8.35
CA GLU A 173 -23.95 13.77 7.06
C GLU A 173 -23.33 12.83 6.01
N GLY A 174 -23.06 11.56 6.35
CA GLY A 174 -22.47 10.58 5.44
C GLY A 174 -20.95 10.71 5.30
N ARG A 175 -20.29 11.50 6.16
CA ARG A 175 -18.83 11.66 6.17
C ARG A 175 -18.18 10.58 7.03
N PRO A 176 -16.94 10.15 6.74
CA PRO A 176 -16.22 9.21 7.59
C PRO A 176 -16.27 9.60 9.06
N GLN A 177 -16.74 8.71 9.93
CA GLN A 177 -16.85 8.99 11.36
C GLN A 177 -15.47 9.27 11.98
N GLN A 178 -14.43 8.68 11.39
CA GLN A 178 -13.06 8.87 11.81
C GLN A 178 -12.15 8.83 10.58
N LEU A 179 -11.33 9.85 10.42
CA LEU A 179 -10.19 9.89 9.50
C LEU A 179 -8.93 10.05 10.35
N VAL A 180 -7.98 9.12 10.22
CA VAL A 180 -6.76 9.11 11.05
C VAL A 180 -5.51 9.05 10.20
N PRO A 181 -4.42 9.71 10.63
CA PRO A 181 -3.11 9.46 10.08
C PRO A 181 -2.74 7.98 10.21
N ALA A 182 -2.20 7.41 9.13
CA ALA A 182 -1.90 6.00 9.06
C ALA A 182 -0.67 5.70 8.21
N LEU A 183 0.05 4.65 8.60
CA LEU A 183 1.00 3.99 7.71
C LEU A 183 0.21 3.23 6.64
N ASP A 184 0.25 3.74 5.42
CA ASP A 184 -0.27 3.10 4.21
C ASP A 184 0.61 3.51 3.01
N MET A 185 0.69 2.67 1.99
CA MET A 185 1.53 2.95 0.81
C MET A 185 0.79 3.82 -0.21
N LEU A 186 -0.54 3.84 -0.18
CA LEU A 186 -1.33 4.60 -1.14
C LEU A 186 -1.72 5.98 -0.61
N THR A 187 -1.71 6.18 0.70
CA THR A 187 -2.16 7.42 1.35
C THR A 187 -1.54 7.57 2.74
N ASN A 188 -1.67 8.76 3.34
CA ASN A 188 -1.26 9.04 4.71
C ASN A 188 -2.40 8.95 5.72
N GLU A 189 -3.61 8.61 5.27
CA GLU A 189 -4.80 8.59 6.11
C GLU A 189 -5.76 7.46 5.75
N ILE A 190 -6.50 6.98 6.74
CA ILE A 190 -7.51 5.95 6.54
C ILE A 190 -8.76 6.26 7.35
N ALA A 191 -9.89 5.73 6.90
CA ALA A 191 -11.11 5.67 7.68
C ALA A 191 -11.39 4.23 8.13
N TYR A 192 -11.75 4.05 9.39
CA TYR A 192 -12.13 2.72 9.89
C TYR A 192 -13.52 2.33 9.40
N ALA A 193 -13.67 1.06 9.06
CA ALA A 193 -14.88 0.47 8.51
C ALA A 193 -15.29 -0.76 9.34
N ASP A 194 -16.55 -1.16 9.24
CA ASP A 194 -17.00 -2.47 9.67
C ASP A 194 -16.49 -3.52 8.68
N ASN A 195 -15.81 -4.54 9.20
CA ASN A 195 -15.49 -5.76 8.45
C ASN A 195 -16.72 -6.68 8.49
N LEU A 196 -17.50 -6.72 7.42
CA LEU A 196 -18.68 -7.57 7.32
C LEU A 196 -18.29 -9.00 6.92
N THR A 197 -17.31 -9.14 6.03
CA THR A 197 -16.76 -10.44 5.64
C THR A 197 -15.28 -10.29 5.30
N TYR A 198 -14.46 -11.22 5.80
CA TYR A 198 -13.13 -11.47 5.27
C TYR A 198 -12.88 -12.97 5.30
N ARG A 199 -13.01 -13.60 4.13
CA ARG A 199 -12.71 -15.02 3.94
C ARG A 199 -11.65 -15.19 2.88
N TYR A 200 -10.68 -16.05 3.15
CA TYR A 200 -9.65 -16.42 2.20
C TYR A 200 -9.53 -17.94 2.15
N SER A 201 -9.68 -18.51 0.96
CA SER A 201 -9.56 -19.94 0.66
C SER A 201 -8.55 -20.20 -0.45
N GLY A 202 -7.71 -19.20 -0.78
CA GLY A 202 -6.72 -19.30 -1.84
C GLY A 202 -5.68 -20.39 -1.55
N PRO A 203 -5.06 -20.94 -2.62
CA PRO A 203 -4.19 -22.11 -2.52
C PRO A 203 -2.86 -21.81 -1.80
N ASP A 204 -2.54 -20.54 -1.58
CA ASP A 204 -1.25 -20.13 -1.05
C ASP A 204 -1.15 -20.26 0.49
N LEU A 205 -2.26 -20.58 1.19
CA LEU A 205 -2.28 -20.90 2.62
C LEU A 205 -2.76 -22.33 2.88
N PRO A 206 -2.22 -23.02 3.91
CA PRO A 206 -2.56 -24.42 4.19
C PRO A 206 -3.99 -24.61 4.71
N GLN A 207 -4.60 -23.56 5.25
CA GLN A 207 -5.96 -23.60 5.78
C GLN A 207 -6.71 -22.32 5.36
N PRO A 208 -8.02 -22.43 5.05
CA PRO A 208 -8.86 -21.26 4.88
C PRO A 208 -8.89 -20.38 6.13
N LEU A 209 -9.01 -19.08 5.92
CA LEU A 209 -9.10 -18.07 6.98
C LEU A 209 -10.48 -17.42 6.96
N ASP A 210 -11.02 -17.13 8.14
CA ASP A 210 -12.16 -16.24 8.32
C ASP A 210 -11.84 -15.23 9.42
N TYR A 211 -11.67 -13.98 9.01
CA TYR A 211 -11.42 -12.83 9.89
C TYR A 211 -12.56 -11.81 9.80
N SER A 212 -13.77 -12.26 9.50
CA SER A 212 -14.97 -11.42 9.51
C SER A 212 -15.17 -10.79 10.90
N GLY A 213 -15.67 -9.56 10.94
CA GLY A 213 -15.87 -8.80 12.19
C GLY A 213 -14.59 -8.24 12.84
N ARG A 214 -13.42 -8.44 12.21
CA ARG A 214 -12.14 -7.86 12.67
C ARG A 214 -11.93 -6.44 12.13
N GLN A 215 -10.69 -6.03 11.95
CA GLN A 215 -10.37 -4.70 11.43
C GLN A 215 -10.64 -4.62 9.93
N ALA A 216 -11.35 -3.56 9.52
CA ALA A 216 -11.40 -3.07 8.16
C ALA A 216 -11.09 -1.56 8.15
N ASN A 217 -10.44 -1.09 7.10
CA ASN A 217 -10.28 0.32 6.82
C ASN A 217 -10.47 0.56 5.33
N MET A 218 -10.95 1.74 5.00
CA MET A 218 -11.15 2.21 3.65
C MET A 218 -10.39 3.52 3.46
N LYS A 219 -9.97 3.76 2.23
CA LYS A 219 -9.31 4.99 1.83
C LYS A 219 -9.55 5.25 0.34
N THR A 220 -9.73 6.51 0.01
CA THR A 220 -9.41 7.00 -1.32
C THR A 220 -7.93 7.41 -1.32
N PHE A 221 -7.32 7.43 -2.49
CA PHE A 221 -5.94 7.86 -2.62
C PHE A 221 -5.75 8.67 -3.89
N HIS A 222 -4.82 9.61 -3.82
CA HIS A 222 -4.10 10.15 -4.95
C HIS A 222 -2.63 10.23 -4.53
N VAL A 223 -1.79 9.43 -5.19
CA VAL A 223 -0.39 9.28 -4.82
C VAL A 223 0.48 9.28 -6.07
N THR A 224 1.57 10.01 -5.99
CA THR A 224 2.48 10.24 -7.11
C THR A 224 3.89 9.76 -6.76
N LYS A 225 4.70 9.60 -7.80
CA LYS A 225 6.14 9.40 -7.65
C LYS A 225 6.79 10.49 -6.81
N GLU A 226 6.36 11.73 -6.97
CA GLU A 226 6.93 12.89 -6.27
C GLU A 226 6.69 12.80 -4.76
N ASP A 227 5.52 12.32 -4.33
CA ASP A 227 5.23 12.10 -2.90
C ASP A 227 6.27 11.19 -2.26
N TYR A 228 6.65 10.14 -2.99
CA TYR A 228 7.69 9.25 -2.54
C TYR A 228 9.08 9.89 -2.63
N ASP A 229 9.42 10.54 -3.75
CA ASP A 229 10.73 11.15 -3.98
C ASP A 229 11.07 12.21 -2.94
N GLU A 230 10.09 13.01 -2.54
CA GLU A 230 10.23 14.04 -1.51
C GLU A 230 10.05 13.51 -0.09
N GLY A 231 9.61 12.26 0.05
CA GLY A 231 9.41 11.61 1.33
C GLY A 231 8.23 12.20 2.12
N ARG A 232 7.11 12.41 1.42
CA ARG A 232 5.83 12.90 1.93
C ARG A 232 4.96 11.77 2.50
N MET A 233 5.32 10.51 2.29
CA MET A 233 4.55 9.37 2.80
C MET A 233 4.99 8.94 4.20
N LEU A 234 4.04 8.81 5.13
CA LEU A 234 4.28 8.35 6.51
C LEU A 234 4.93 6.96 6.54
N ALA A 235 4.55 6.09 5.60
CA ALA A 235 5.09 4.73 5.48
C ALA A 235 6.61 4.67 5.26
N GLN A 236 7.22 5.72 4.71
CA GLN A 236 8.66 5.74 4.41
C GLN A 236 9.55 5.73 5.66
N GLU A 237 9.01 6.12 6.81
CA GLU A 237 9.73 6.08 8.10
C GLU A 237 9.24 4.97 9.04
N ALA A 238 8.37 4.06 8.58
CA ALA A 238 7.78 3.01 9.39
C ALA A 238 8.82 2.16 10.17
N ARG A 239 9.97 1.86 9.53
CA ARG A 239 11.05 1.06 10.15
C ARG A 239 11.83 1.79 11.24
N THR A 240 11.73 3.12 11.30
CA THR A 240 12.43 3.96 12.28
C THR A 240 11.55 4.38 13.44
N MET A 241 10.29 3.94 13.46
CA MET A 241 9.36 4.23 14.53
C MET A 241 9.73 3.48 15.80
N GLY A 242 9.68 4.19 16.93
CA GLY A 242 9.74 3.60 18.28
C GLY A 242 8.32 3.35 18.81
N ALA A 243 7.99 3.93 19.97
CA ALA A 243 6.65 3.84 20.55
C ALA A 243 5.57 4.72 19.86
N GLY A 244 5.93 5.43 18.78
CA GLY A 244 5.03 6.31 18.03
C GLY A 244 5.70 7.02 16.86
N TRP A 245 5.01 8.01 16.30
CA TRP A 245 5.45 8.83 15.15
C TRP A 245 6.85 9.43 15.35
N THR A 246 7.65 9.48 14.29
CA THR A 246 8.94 10.20 14.26
C THR A 246 8.73 11.72 14.20
N PRO A 247 9.78 12.54 14.40
CA PRO A 247 9.69 13.98 14.19
C PRO A 247 9.22 14.37 12.78
N ARG A 248 9.71 13.70 11.73
CA ARG A 248 9.29 13.98 10.34
C ARG A 248 7.83 13.60 10.11
N GLN A 249 7.41 12.41 10.56
CA GLN A 249 6.01 12.00 10.45
C GLN A 249 5.08 12.97 11.18
N ARG A 250 5.47 13.48 12.35
CA ARG A 250 4.70 14.53 13.04
C ARG A 250 4.60 15.82 12.23
N ALA A 251 5.66 16.23 11.53
CA ALA A 251 5.64 17.40 10.66
C ALA A 251 4.69 17.20 9.46
N ILE A 252 4.72 16.02 8.83
CA ILE A 252 3.76 15.66 7.77
C ILE A 252 2.33 15.73 8.30
N ILE A 253 2.05 15.08 9.44
CA ILE A 253 0.72 15.08 10.06
C ILE A 253 0.26 16.51 10.41
N ALA A 254 1.17 17.37 10.88
CA ALA A 254 0.85 18.78 11.16
C ALA A 254 0.46 19.53 9.88
N ALA A 255 1.23 19.37 8.80
CA ALA A 255 0.92 19.98 7.51
C ALA A 255 -0.44 19.50 6.95
N MET A 256 -0.74 18.20 7.03
CA MET A 256 -2.04 17.66 6.62
C MET A 256 -3.20 18.29 7.42
N ARG A 257 -3.02 18.51 8.74
CA ARG A 257 -4.04 19.18 9.58
C ARG A 257 -4.24 20.62 9.18
N GLU A 258 -3.16 21.34 8.89
CA GLU A 258 -3.19 22.74 8.45
C GLU A 258 -3.86 22.89 7.08
N ALA A 259 -3.59 21.96 6.16
CA ALA A 259 -4.23 21.88 4.85
C ALA A 259 -5.69 21.42 4.89
N GLY A 260 -6.15 20.87 6.02
CA GLY A 260 -7.51 20.37 6.20
C GLY A 260 -7.75 18.97 5.62
N GLU A 261 -6.70 18.27 5.20
CA GLU A 261 -6.77 16.92 4.59
C GLU A 261 -7.32 15.88 5.56
N LEU A 262 -7.02 16.01 6.86
CA LEU A 262 -7.54 15.11 7.91
C LEU A 262 -8.99 15.43 8.33
N ARG A 263 -9.72 16.23 7.56
CA ARG A 263 -11.16 16.44 7.75
C ARG A 263 -11.91 15.33 7.01
N PRO A 264 -12.94 14.73 7.62
CA PRO A 264 -13.66 13.64 6.99
C PRO A 264 -14.52 14.18 5.85
N ASP A 265 -13.95 14.27 4.66
CA ASP A 265 -14.72 14.55 3.44
C ASP A 265 -15.40 13.27 2.93
N PRO A 266 -16.54 13.37 2.22
CA PRO A 266 -17.22 12.20 1.65
C PRO A 266 -16.31 11.41 0.72
N PHE A 267 -16.41 10.07 0.74
CA PHE A 267 -15.68 9.21 -0.18
C PHE A 267 -16.22 9.37 -1.61
N GLU A 268 -15.38 9.86 -2.54
CA GLU A 268 -15.83 10.21 -3.90
C GLU A 268 -15.93 9.04 -4.88
N TYR A 269 -15.24 7.91 -4.65
CA TYR A 269 -15.16 6.75 -5.56
C TYR A 269 -15.92 5.53 -5.08
#